data_AF-A0AAD4EVG5-F1
#
_entry.id   AF-A0AAD4EVG5-F1
#
_cell.length_a   1.000
_cell.length_b   1.000
_cell.length_c   1.000
_cell.angle_alpha   90.00
_cell.angle_beta   90.00
_cell.angle_gamma   90.00
#
_symmetry.space_group_name_H-M   'P 1'
#
loop_
_entity.id
_entity.type
_entity.pdbx_description
1 polymer ?
#
loop_
_entity_poly.entity_id
_entity_poly.type
_entity_poly.pdbx_seq_one_letter_code
_entity_poly.pdbx_strand_id
1 'polypeptide(L)'
;MDGSTVPRGGPVIDASSAFILLVTIVAFFLPLFIIFPPIPPSKREAVLDTHSQIGLGPSESGLRGHHTGDDAGHSAVKSQGGSQNGSQKGTQNGSNAKSQGKIRSLWIYPIKSCKGIEVRQSKVLPTGLEFDRLFTFAQLKSPFPVGLQASGDEKGAHAWHFITQRQFPLLATIQVELFVPDIIKARGHASKVSEPFLLVRFPWQERGLRGVLGLVAAKLARGWRARPEKEFVLPVAFPPQDEIDARGYAHEEVTIWRDTVTALNMETELPRELALYLGVSNRLGLFRIDPARLRNVYRCAPAKHDAGYQPVAGFQDAYPLHLLNLSSVRDFDAKIDKDEALRVLDPRRFRANIIIDGGDTPYEEETWKKIRLIPGPGNKHESSTFHVSCRTVRCKLPNVDPDNGYRHPVEPDRSLRKHREVDEGAKLMGCMGMQLTPLFSKTDSPEDLESWVEVGMSVGVLERGHHVYIRQ
;
A
#
# COMPACT_ATOMS: atom_id res chain seq x y z
N MET A 1 49.73 -33.25 66.80
CA MET A 1 49.90 -33.76 65.43
C MET A 1 48.71 -33.25 64.63
N ASP A 2 48.95 -32.19 63.86
CA ASP A 2 47.95 -31.45 63.11
C ASP A 2 47.33 -32.29 62.00
N GLY A 3 45.99 -32.39 62.00
CA GLY A 3 45.21 -32.97 60.92
C GLY A 3 44.76 -31.88 59.96
N SER A 4 45.54 -31.63 58.91
CA SER A 4 45.15 -30.76 57.80
C SER A 4 44.20 -31.49 56.85
N THR A 5 42.92 -31.18 56.91
CA THR A 5 41.92 -31.60 55.92
C THR A 5 42.10 -30.77 54.64
N VAL A 6 42.66 -31.38 53.60
CA VAL A 6 42.73 -30.81 52.25
C VAL A 6 41.31 -30.74 51.66
N PRO A 7 40.83 -29.57 51.18
CA PRO A 7 39.54 -29.52 50.49
C PRO A 7 39.68 -30.18 49.11
N ARG A 8 38.85 -31.20 48.85
CA ARG A 8 38.72 -31.80 47.51
C ARG A 8 38.21 -30.72 46.55
N GLY A 9 39.07 -30.27 45.64
CA GLY A 9 38.67 -29.41 44.53
C GLY A 9 37.61 -30.13 43.70
N GLY A 10 36.43 -29.51 43.58
CA GLY A 10 35.40 -29.96 42.65
C GLY A 10 35.92 -29.94 41.20
N PRO A 11 35.25 -30.62 40.26
CA PRO A 11 35.71 -30.70 38.88
C PRO A 11 35.86 -29.30 38.30
N VAL A 12 37.12 -28.92 38.00
CA VAL A 12 37.45 -27.69 37.28
C VAL A 12 37.18 -28.00 35.82
N ILE A 13 36.07 -27.48 35.28
CA ILE A 13 35.81 -27.55 33.84
C ILE A 13 36.87 -26.68 33.16
N ASP A 14 37.85 -27.30 32.52
CA ASP A 14 38.82 -26.54 31.72
C ASP A 14 38.17 -25.99 30.44
N ALA A 15 38.78 -24.96 29.87
CA ALA A 15 38.25 -24.28 28.68
C ALA A 15 38.13 -25.22 27.46
N SER A 16 38.99 -26.23 27.36
CA SER A 16 38.97 -27.23 26.28
C SER A 16 37.78 -28.19 26.43
N SER A 17 37.47 -28.61 27.65
CA SER A 17 36.32 -29.46 27.99
C SER A 17 35.01 -28.72 27.75
N ALA A 18 34.93 -27.44 28.14
CA ALA A 18 33.80 -26.58 27.82
C ALA A 18 33.63 -26.37 26.31
N PHE A 19 34.74 -26.19 25.57
CA PHE A 19 34.73 -26.04 24.12
C PHE A 19 34.24 -27.30 23.41
N ILE A 20 34.76 -28.48 23.78
CA ILE A 20 34.33 -29.76 23.20
C ILE A 20 32.86 -30.02 23.48
N LEU A 21 32.37 -29.73 24.70
CA LEU A 21 30.97 -29.85 25.04
C LEU A 21 30.09 -28.93 24.17
N LEU A 22 30.49 -27.67 23.99
CA LEU A 22 29.79 -26.72 23.12
C LEU A 22 29.74 -27.21 21.67
N VAL A 23 30.89 -27.64 21.12
CA VAL A 23 30.98 -28.16 19.75
C VAL A 23 30.11 -29.41 19.58
N THR A 24 30.08 -30.30 20.57
CA THR A 24 29.27 -31.52 20.53
C THR A 24 27.78 -31.20 20.57
N ILE A 25 27.36 -30.27 21.43
CA ILE A 25 25.97 -29.78 21.49
C ILE A 25 25.59 -29.16 20.14
N VAL A 26 26.43 -28.29 19.58
CA VAL A 26 26.15 -27.66 18.28
C VAL A 26 26.08 -28.71 17.17
N ALA A 27 27.05 -29.63 17.08
CA ALA A 27 27.08 -30.65 16.02
C ALA A 27 25.90 -31.62 16.09
N PHE A 28 25.38 -31.93 17.28
CA PHE A 28 24.25 -32.84 17.46
C PHE A 28 22.90 -32.15 17.24
N PHE A 29 22.73 -30.92 17.75
CA PHE A 29 21.45 -30.22 17.67
C PHE A 29 21.29 -29.38 16.40
N LEU A 30 22.37 -28.94 15.75
CA LEU A 30 22.28 -28.15 14.51
C LEU A 30 21.56 -28.90 13.37
N PRO A 31 21.83 -30.19 13.08
CA PRO A 31 21.06 -30.95 12.10
C PRO A 31 19.58 -31.07 12.50
N LEU A 32 19.30 -31.27 13.80
CA LEU A 32 17.92 -31.36 14.30
C LEU A 32 17.17 -30.04 14.08
N PHE A 33 17.80 -28.88 14.31
CA PHE A 33 17.19 -27.58 14.06
C PHE A 33 17.07 -27.22 12.58
N ILE A 34 17.88 -27.81 11.70
CA ILE A 34 17.75 -27.64 10.24
C ILE A 34 16.58 -28.48 9.70
N ILE A 35 16.41 -29.71 10.19
CA ILE A 35 15.37 -30.64 9.72
C ILE A 35 14.02 -30.37 10.40
N PHE A 36 14.04 -30.05 11.70
CA PHE A 36 12.90 -29.71 12.53
C PHE A 36 13.14 -28.34 13.19
N PRO A 37 12.99 -27.25 12.43
CA PRO A 37 13.07 -25.93 13.02
C PRO A 37 12.08 -25.84 14.17
N PRO A 38 12.50 -25.39 15.37
CA PRO A 38 11.64 -25.33 16.56
C PRO A 38 10.70 -24.11 16.49
N ILE A 39 10.34 -23.72 15.26
CA ILE A 39 9.56 -22.56 14.92
C ILE A 39 8.31 -23.13 14.23
N PRO A 40 7.11 -22.90 14.76
CA PRO A 40 5.89 -23.33 14.08
C PRO A 40 5.84 -22.70 12.68
N PRO A 41 5.24 -23.39 11.68
CA PRO A 41 5.07 -22.83 10.35
C PRO A 41 4.35 -21.48 10.45
N SER A 42 4.84 -20.50 9.71
CA SER A 42 4.24 -19.16 9.69
C SER A 42 2.83 -19.23 9.10
N LYS A 43 1.95 -18.29 9.49
CA LYS A 43 0.61 -18.18 8.87
C LYS A 43 0.74 -18.01 7.35
N ARG A 44 1.80 -17.35 6.89
CA ARG A 44 2.15 -17.20 5.47
C ARG A 44 2.35 -18.54 4.76
N GLU A 45 3.08 -19.48 5.38
CA GLU A 45 3.37 -20.79 4.78
C GLU A 45 2.08 -21.62 4.66
N ALA A 46 1.27 -21.66 5.72
CA ALA A 46 -0.02 -22.37 5.70
C ALA A 46 -0.97 -21.86 4.60
N VAL A 47 -0.85 -20.56 4.28
CA VAL A 47 -1.63 -19.87 3.27
C VAL A 47 -1.18 -20.21 1.84
N LEU A 48 0.12 -20.38 1.63
CA LEU A 48 0.71 -20.59 0.30
C LEU A 48 0.33 -21.95 -0.33
N ASP A 49 -0.11 -22.89 0.50
CA ASP A 49 -0.60 -24.21 0.10
C ASP A 49 -1.92 -24.14 -0.68
N THR A 50 -2.71 -23.08 -0.48
CA THR A 50 -4.05 -22.91 -1.07
C THR A 50 -4.21 -21.62 -1.89
N HIS A 51 -3.34 -20.62 -1.66
CA HIS A 51 -3.44 -19.32 -2.28
C HIS A 51 -2.18 -18.95 -3.05
N SER A 52 -2.34 -17.96 -3.93
CA SER A 52 -1.23 -17.31 -4.62
C SER A 52 -1.14 -15.86 -4.19
N GLN A 53 0.07 -15.43 -3.88
CA GLN A 53 0.35 -14.05 -3.48
C GLN A 53 0.22 -13.13 -4.70
N ILE A 54 -0.55 -12.06 -4.54
CA ILE A 54 -0.63 -10.97 -5.50
C ILE A 54 0.34 -9.88 -5.07
N GLY A 55 1.20 -9.46 -6.00
CA GLY A 55 2.16 -8.39 -5.80
C GLY A 55 3.48 -8.66 -6.50
N LEU A 56 4.15 -7.60 -6.93
CA LEU A 56 5.48 -7.68 -7.53
C LEU A 56 6.57 -7.72 -6.47
N GLY A 57 7.56 -8.59 -6.66
CA GLY A 57 8.77 -8.57 -5.85
C GLY A 57 9.66 -7.36 -6.18
N PRO A 58 10.63 -7.00 -5.32
CA PRO A 58 11.53 -5.87 -5.56
C PRO A 58 12.31 -5.95 -6.89
N SER A 59 12.62 -7.16 -7.36
CA SER A 59 13.31 -7.38 -8.64
C SER A 59 12.45 -7.11 -9.87
N GLU A 60 11.13 -7.20 -9.72
CA GLU A 60 10.14 -7.03 -10.79
C GLU A 60 9.47 -5.65 -10.76
N SER A 61 9.79 -4.82 -9.76
CA SER A 61 9.19 -3.51 -9.57
C SER A 61 9.40 -2.60 -10.78
N GLY A 62 8.33 -1.98 -11.25
CA GLY A 62 8.38 -0.99 -12.32
C GLY A 62 9.07 0.31 -11.90
N LEU A 63 9.22 0.57 -10.59
CA LEU A 63 9.95 1.75 -10.11
C LEU A 63 11.46 1.51 -9.97
N ARG A 64 11.96 0.32 -10.28
CA ARG A 64 13.40 0.04 -10.26
C ARG A 64 14.12 0.95 -11.26
N GLY A 65 15.17 1.63 -10.79
CA GLY A 65 16.04 2.43 -11.66
C GLY A 65 15.44 3.73 -12.19
N HIS A 66 14.25 4.15 -11.73
CA HIS A 66 13.60 5.33 -12.31
C HIS A 66 14.39 6.64 -12.14
N HIS A 67 15.39 6.68 -11.25
CA HIS A 67 16.31 7.81 -11.08
C HIS A 67 17.48 7.83 -12.07
N THR A 68 17.79 6.73 -12.75
CA THR A 68 19.03 6.66 -13.55
C THR A 68 18.85 7.01 -15.03
N GLY A 69 17.63 7.24 -15.53
CA GLY A 69 17.42 7.59 -16.95
C GLY A 69 17.83 6.50 -17.96
N ASP A 70 18.31 5.34 -17.49
CA ASP A 70 18.93 4.29 -18.30
C ASP A 70 17.93 3.29 -18.94
N ASP A 71 16.62 3.53 -18.83
CA ASP A 71 15.58 2.61 -19.31
C ASP A 71 15.42 2.55 -20.85
N ALA A 72 16.31 3.19 -21.61
CA ALA A 72 16.40 2.99 -23.06
C ALA A 72 16.81 1.56 -23.47
N GLY A 73 17.25 0.71 -22.53
CA GLY A 73 17.88 -0.59 -22.83
C GLY A 73 17.05 -1.87 -22.72
N HIS A 74 15.81 -1.84 -22.20
CA HIS A 74 15.08 -3.09 -21.88
C HIS A 74 13.89 -3.46 -22.79
N SER A 75 13.78 -2.86 -23.98
CA SER A 75 12.83 -3.31 -25.02
C SER A 75 13.42 -4.28 -26.06
N ALA A 76 14.61 -4.85 -25.83
CA ALA A 76 15.21 -5.83 -26.74
C ALA A 76 14.96 -7.28 -26.29
N VAL A 77 13.71 -7.74 -26.37
CA VAL A 77 13.45 -9.19 -26.49
C VAL A 77 13.82 -9.59 -27.91
N LYS A 78 14.86 -10.43 -28.02
CA LYS A 78 15.38 -11.01 -29.26
C LYS A 78 14.25 -11.70 -30.04
N SER A 79 13.91 -11.17 -31.21
CA SER A 79 13.32 -11.94 -32.30
C SER A 79 14.43 -12.29 -33.29
N GLN A 80 14.91 -13.53 -33.22
CA GLN A 80 15.63 -14.14 -34.34
C GLN A 80 14.58 -14.76 -35.26
N GLY A 81 14.58 -14.37 -36.54
CA GLY A 81 13.87 -15.10 -37.58
C GLY A 81 13.45 -14.25 -38.78
N GLY A 82 14.18 -14.41 -39.90
CA GLY A 82 13.59 -14.41 -41.24
C GLY A 82 13.38 -13.06 -41.92
N SER A 83 14.36 -12.66 -42.72
CA SER A 83 14.19 -11.73 -43.83
C SER A 83 13.19 -12.28 -44.85
N GLN A 84 12.18 -11.50 -45.24
CA GLN A 84 11.61 -11.53 -46.59
C GLN A 84 10.82 -10.24 -46.89
N ASN A 85 11.15 -9.65 -48.04
CA ASN A 85 10.55 -8.45 -48.63
C ASN A 85 9.07 -8.69 -49.01
N GLY A 86 8.22 -7.70 -48.73
CA GLY A 86 6.84 -7.65 -49.22
C GLY A 86 6.26 -6.24 -49.09
N SER A 87 6.31 -5.49 -50.20
CA SER A 87 5.67 -4.19 -50.35
C SER A 87 4.15 -4.36 -50.39
N GLN A 88 3.42 -3.77 -49.43
CA GLN A 88 1.97 -3.55 -49.56
C GLN A 88 1.57 -2.26 -48.82
N LYS A 89 1.20 -1.25 -49.61
CA LYS A 89 0.49 -0.04 -49.18
C LYS A 89 -0.89 -0.44 -48.67
N GLY A 90 -1.14 -0.25 -47.37
CA GLY A 90 -2.46 -0.30 -46.75
C GLY A 90 -2.76 1.01 -46.06
N THR A 91 -3.73 1.74 -46.59
CA THR A 91 -4.25 3.02 -46.08
C THR A 91 -4.91 2.79 -44.72
N GLN A 92 -4.34 3.31 -43.63
CA GLN A 92 -5.03 3.43 -42.34
C GLN A 92 -5.10 4.90 -41.93
N ASN A 93 -6.29 5.49 -42.14
CA ASN A 93 -6.72 6.68 -41.44
C ASN A 93 -7.14 6.27 -40.03
N GLY A 94 -6.28 6.54 -39.06
CA GLY A 94 -6.57 6.45 -37.63
C GLY A 94 -5.69 7.47 -36.92
N SER A 95 -6.31 8.48 -36.31
CA SER A 95 -5.67 9.60 -35.62
C SER A 95 -4.48 9.15 -34.77
N ASN A 96 -3.27 9.52 -35.21
CA ASN A 96 -2.01 9.23 -34.54
C ASN A 96 -1.88 10.14 -33.30
N ALA A 97 -2.71 9.90 -32.28
CA ALA A 97 -2.60 10.59 -31.00
C ALA A 97 -1.27 10.19 -30.37
N LYS A 98 -0.31 11.11 -30.36
CA LYS A 98 1.01 10.91 -29.76
C LYS A 98 0.83 10.50 -28.28
N SER A 99 1.26 9.28 -27.95
CA SER A 99 1.19 8.71 -26.60
C SER A 99 1.91 9.60 -25.60
N GLN A 100 1.25 9.97 -24.49
CA GLN A 100 1.82 10.83 -23.44
C GLN A 100 2.54 10.03 -22.33
N GLY A 101 3.25 8.97 -22.74
CA GLY A 101 3.86 8.00 -21.83
C GLY A 101 3.05 6.72 -21.63
N LYS A 102 3.55 5.87 -20.73
CA LYS A 102 2.98 4.56 -20.40
C LYS A 102 2.89 4.35 -18.90
N ILE A 103 1.97 3.50 -18.47
CA ILE A 103 1.90 3.03 -17.08
C ILE A 103 3.17 2.25 -16.78
N ARG A 104 4.00 2.78 -15.89
CA ARG A 104 5.23 2.16 -15.44
C ARG A 104 4.98 1.26 -14.23
N SER A 105 4.04 1.63 -13.37
CA SER A 105 3.77 0.90 -12.13
C SER A 105 2.33 1.14 -11.64
N LEU A 106 1.71 0.11 -11.05
CA LEU A 106 0.38 0.16 -10.45
C LEU A 106 0.46 -0.24 -8.99
N TRP A 107 -0.25 0.48 -8.11
CA TRP A 107 -0.22 0.27 -6.68
C TRP A 107 -1.62 0.24 -6.08
N ILE A 108 -1.84 -0.76 -5.24
CA ILE A 108 -2.96 -0.82 -4.32
C ILE A 108 -2.44 -0.70 -2.90
N TYR A 109 -3.30 -0.27 -2.00
CA TYR A 109 -3.00 -0.09 -0.60
C TYR A 109 -4.23 -0.51 0.22
N PRO A 110 -4.41 -1.82 0.44
CA PRO A 110 -5.62 -2.36 1.06
C PRO A 110 -5.94 -1.77 2.42
N ILE A 111 -4.91 -1.43 3.19
CA ILE A 111 -5.02 -0.72 4.45
C ILE A 111 -4.52 0.71 4.27
N LYS A 112 -5.36 1.68 4.61
CA LYS A 112 -5.02 3.11 4.60
C LYS A 112 -3.78 3.35 5.46
N SER A 113 -2.88 4.19 4.96
CA SER A 113 -1.61 4.56 5.62
C SER A 113 -0.56 3.44 5.75
N CYS A 114 -0.88 2.19 5.43
CA CYS A 114 0.12 1.10 5.39
C CYS A 114 0.91 1.08 4.08
N LYS A 115 1.90 0.20 4.01
CA LYS A 115 2.69 -0.04 2.81
C LYS A 115 1.80 -0.53 1.67
N GLY A 116 2.13 -0.10 0.46
CA GLY A 116 1.41 -0.51 -0.75
C GLY A 116 1.92 -1.82 -1.33
N ILE A 117 1.08 -2.44 -2.15
CA ILE A 117 1.38 -3.61 -2.95
C ILE A 117 1.44 -3.14 -4.41
N GLU A 118 2.58 -3.35 -5.05
CA GLU A 118 2.71 -3.11 -6.49
C GLU A 118 2.12 -4.28 -7.26
N VAL A 119 1.28 -4.03 -8.26
CA VAL A 119 0.57 -5.06 -9.03
C VAL A 119 0.83 -4.90 -10.52
N ARG A 120 0.71 -5.99 -11.29
CA ARG A 120 0.84 -5.95 -12.76
C ARG A 120 -0.40 -5.40 -13.45
N GLN A 121 -1.55 -5.68 -12.86
CA GLN A 121 -2.87 -5.32 -13.36
C GLN A 121 -3.84 -5.23 -12.20
N SER A 122 -4.93 -4.50 -12.38
CA SER A 122 -6.02 -4.41 -11.41
C SER A 122 -7.32 -4.08 -12.11
N LYS A 123 -8.41 -4.67 -11.61
CA LYS A 123 -9.76 -4.26 -11.98
C LYS A 123 -10.02 -2.86 -11.40
N VAL A 124 -10.68 -2.02 -12.17
CA VAL A 124 -11.12 -0.69 -11.79
C VAL A 124 -12.61 -0.75 -11.50
N LEU A 125 -12.99 -0.31 -10.31
CA LEU A 125 -14.36 -0.21 -9.79
C LEU A 125 -14.71 1.27 -9.57
N PRO A 126 -15.96 1.64 -9.28
CA PRO A 126 -16.33 3.03 -8.95
C PRO A 126 -15.48 3.63 -7.81
N THR A 127 -15.06 2.79 -6.87
CA THR A 127 -14.20 3.17 -5.74
C THR A 127 -12.71 3.25 -6.09
N GLY A 128 -12.28 2.89 -7.30
CA GLY A 128 -10.88 2.91 -7.72
C GLY A 128 -10.34 1.52 -8.03
N LEU A 129 -9.07 1.26 -7.74
CA LEU A 129 -8.49 -0.07 -7.97
C LEU A 129 -9.07 -1.10 -6.99
N GLU A 130 -9.33 -2.30 -7.48
CA GLU A 130 -9.76 -3.43 -6.66
C GLU A 130 -8.80 -3.67 -5.51
N PHE A 131 -9.36 -3.92 -4.33
CA PHE A 131 -8.64 -4.05 -3.06
C PHE A 131 -7.93 -2.79 -2.55
N ASP A 132 -8.11 -1.61 -3.15
CA ASP A 132 -7.57 -0.36 -2.60
C ASP A 132 -8.47 0.21 -1.49
N ARG A 133 -7.88 0.61 -0.35
CA ARG A 133 -8.55 1.38 0.73
C ARG A 133 -9.78 0.67 1.31
N LEU A 134 -9.72 -0.66 1.41
CA LEU A 134 -10.74 -1.45 2.08
C LEU A 134 -10.76 -1.22 3.59
N PHE A 135 -9.59 -0.99 4.18
CA PHE A 135 -9.46 -0.82 5.63
C PHE A 135 -8.81 0.51 6.01
N THR A 136 -9.12 0.98 7.22
CA THR A 136 -8.36 2.03 7.90
C THR A 136 -8.20 1.73 9.37
N PHE A 137 -7.07 2.14 9.95
CA PHE A 137 -6.95 2.23 11.40
C PHE A 137 -7.58 3.53 11.90
N ALA A 138 -8.18 3.47 13.08
CA ALA A 138 -8.66 4.63 13.80
C ALA A 138 -8.32 4.54 15.28
N GLN A 139 -8.24 5.70 15.93
CA GLN A 139 -8.10 5.78 17.38
C GLN A 139 -9.36 6.39 17.99
N LEU A 140 -9.81 5.84 19.11
CA LEU A 140 -10.94 6.38 19.85
C LEU A 140 -10.48 7.60 20.65
N LYS A 141 -10.95 8.79 20.28
CA LYS A 141 -10.59 10.03 20.99
C LYS A 141 -11.71 10.45 21.92
N SER A 142 -11.32 10.85 23.12
CA SER A 142 -12.19 11.60 24.02
C SER A 142 -12.25 13.08 23.59
N PRO A 143 -13.33 13.80 23.89
CA PRO A 143 -13.58 15.16 23.39
C PRO A 143 -12.78 16.25 24.12
N PHE A 144 -11.62 15.90 24.70
CA PHE A 144 -10.84 16.83 25.51
C PHE A 144 -10.06 17.85 24.64
N PRO A 145 -10.07 19.16 24.98
CA PRO A 145 -10.72 19.78 26.14
C PRO A 145 -12.23 19.98 25.95
N VAL A 146 -13.00 19.51 26.93
CA VAL A 146 -14.44 19.80 27.04
C VAL A 146 -14.65 21.09 27.83
N GLY A 147 -15.48 21.99 27.32
CA GLY A 147 -15.82 23.23 28.02
C GLY A 147 -16.43 22.94 29.39
N LEU A 148 -16.20 23.83 30.37
CA LEU A 148 -16.74 23.70 31.73
C LEU A 148 -18.27 23.49 31.73
N GLN A 149 -18.97 24.09 30.75
CA GLN A 149 -20.42 24.03 30.55
C GLN A 149 -20.90 22.85 29.69
N ALA A 150 -20.02 21.99 29.17
CA ALA A 150 -20.41 20.83 28.38
C ALA A 150 -21.23 19.84 29.23
N SER A 151 -22.28 19.27 28.63
CA SER A 151 -23.15 18.31 29.28
C SER A 151 -22.40 17.03 29.68
N GLY A 152 -22.95 16.24 30.62
CA GLY A 152 -22.33 14.96 31.02
C GLY A 152 -22.13 14.01 29.83
N ASP A 153 -23.09 14.00 28.90
CA ASP A 153 -23.04 13.18 27.69
C ASP A 153 -21.97 13.67 26.70
N GLU A 154 -21.81 14.99 26.54
CA GLU A 154 -20.72 15.57 25.74
C GLU A 154 -19.34 15.29 26.34
N LYS A 155 -19.23 15.16 27.67
CA LYS A 155 -17.98 14.81 28.36
C LYS A 155 -17.61 13.34 28.17
N GLY A 156 -18.59 12.46 27.94
CA GLY A 156 -18.40 11.03 27.68
C GLY A 156 -18.38 10.64 26.19
N ALA A 157 -18.65 11.57 25.28
CA ALA A 157 -18.77 11.28 23.84
C ALA A 157 -17.40 10.94 23.22
N HIS A 158 -17.15 9.67 22.96
CA HIS A 158 -15.97 9.22 22.23
C HIS A 158 -16.23 9.17 20.73
N ALA A 159 -15.24 9.57 19.93
CA ALA A 159 -15.36 9.53 18.48
C ALA A 159 -14.13 8.87 17.85
N TRP A 160 -14.36 7.92 16.94
CA TRP A 160 -13.31 7.28 16.19
C TRP A 160 -12.74 8.25 15.15
N HIS A 161 -11.45 8.48 15.23
CA HIS A 161 -10.73 9.30 14.26
C HIS A 161 -9.71 8.44 13.55
N PHE A 162 -9.79 8.37 12.23
CA PHE A 162 -8.78 7.65 11.45
C PHE A 162 -7.36 8.16 11.75
N ILE A 163 -6.40 7.25 11.69
CA ILE A 163 -4.99 7.59 11.88
C ILE A 163 -4.22 7.57 10.55
N THR A 164 -3.21 8.42 10.46
CA THR A 164 -2.39 8.55 9.24
C THR A 164 -0.91 8.52 9.54
N GLN A 165 -0.09 8.28 8.51
CA GLN A 165 1.37 8.38 8.60
C GLN A 165 1.86 9.73 9.14
N ARG A 166 1.05 10.80 9.02
CA ARG A 166 1.39 12.11 9.60
C ARG A 166 1.42 12.10 11.13
N GLN A 167 0.56 11.29 11.75
CA GLN A 167 0.46 11.15 13.20
C GLN A 167 1.29 9.97 13.68
N PHE A 168 1.23 8.85 12.96
CA PHE A 168 1.93 7.61 13.29
C PHE A 168 2.73 7.13 12.06
N PRO A 169 3.96 7.65 11.87
CA PRO A 169 4.77 7.35 10.70
C PRO A 169 5.09 5.87 10.51
N LEU A 170 5.17 5.11 11.61
CA LEU A 170 5.37 3.65 11.60
C LEU A 170 4.22 2.87 10.93
N LEU A 171 3.10 3.49 10.59
CA LEU A 171 2.13 2.86 9.69
C LEU A 171 2.78 2.49 8.34
N ALA A 172 3.76 3.28 7.87
CA ALA A 172 4.46 3.03 6.61
C ALA A 172 5.26 1.70 6.59
N THR A 173 5.68 1.20 7.76
CA THR A 173 6.50 -0.02 7.88
C THR A 173 5.67 -1.28 8.05
N ILE A 174 4.34 -1.15 8.23
CA ILE A 174 3.42 -2.30 8.25
C ILE A 174 3.36 -2.90 6.85
N GLN A 175 3.83 -4.14 6.71
CA GLN A 175 3.76 -4.89 5.47
C GLN A 175 2.35 -5.45 5.30
N VAL A 176 1.84 -5.38 4.07
CA VAL A 176 0.55 -5.95 3.69
C VAL A 176 0.81 -6.83 2.48
N GLU A 177 0.41 -8.09 2.57
CA GLU A 177 0.46 -9.05 1.47
C GLU A 177 -0.96 -9.51 1.15
N LEU A 178 -1.33 -9.56 -0.13
CA LEU A 178 -2.64 -10.01 -0.57
C LEU A 178 -2.52 -11.44 -1.12
N PHE A 179 -3.38 -12.33 -0.66
CA PHE A 179 -3.44 -13.71 -1.11
C PHE A 179 -4.81 -13.98 -1.73
N VAL A 180 -4.80 -14.49 -2.96
CA VAL A 180 -6.00 -14.81 -3.74
C VAL A 180 -6.04 -16.33 -3.95
N PRO A 181 -7.23 -16.96 -3.90
CA PRO A 181 -7.36 -18.41 -4.03
C PRO A 181 -6.78 -18.93 -5.34
N ASP A 182 -5.99 -19.99 -5.24
CA ASP A 182 -5.39 -20.63 -6.41
C ASP A 182 -6.07 -21.97 -6.66
N ILE A 183 -6.89 -22.02 -7.72
CA ILE A 183 -7.69 -23.20 -8.08
C ILE A 183 -6.79 -24.42 -8.32
N ILE A 184 -5.57 -24.25 -8.84
CA ILE A 184 -4.66 -25.37 -9.11
C ILE A 184 -4.14 -25.96 -7.80
N LYS A 185 -3.74 -25.11 -6.86
CA LYS A 185 -3.24 -25.54 -5.55
C LYS A 185 -4.36 -26.12 -4.67
N ALA A 186 -5.54 -25.51 -4.73
CA ALA A 186 -6.71 -25.93 -3.97
C ALA A 186 -7.23 -27.32 -4.37
N ARG A 187 -7.00 -27.80 -5.61
CA ARG A 187 -7.48 -29.13 -6.06
C ARG A 187 -6.96 -30.31 -5.23
N GLY A 188 -5.82 -30.17 -4.56
CA GLY A 188 -5.27 -31.21 -3.67
C GLY A 188 -5.86 -31.19 -2.25
N HIS A 189 -6.62 -30.16 -1.91
CA HIS A 189 -7.19 -29.95 -0.58
C HIS A 189 -8.72 -29.98 -0.70
N ALA A 190 -9.40 -30.84 0.05
CA ALA A 190 -10.86 -31.00 0.02
C ALA A 190 -11.67 -29.80 0.55
N SER A 191 -11.06 -28.62 0.65
CA SER A 191 -11.69 -27.41 1.18
C SER A 191 -12.42 -26.63 0.08
N LYS A 192 -13.61 -26.13 0.44
CA LYS A 192 -14.32 -25.06 -0.28
C LYS A 192 -13.33 -23.97 -0.70
N VAL A 193 -13.49 -23.46 -1.92
CA VAL A 193 -12.73 -22.30 -2.44
C VAL A 193 -12.70 -21.23 -1.34
N SER A 194 -11.53 -21.06 -0.75
CA SER A 194 -11.27 -20.09 0.31
C SER A 194 -11.40 -18.68 -0.25
N GLU A 195 -11.69 -17.69 0.58
CA GLU A 195 -11.80 -16.29 0.14
C GLU A 195 -10.42 -15.61 0.12
N PRO A 196 -10.23 -14.50 -0.62
CA PRO A 196 -9.01 -13.72 -0.51
C PRO A 196 -8.83 -13.14 0.90
N PHE A 197 -7.58 -13.03 1.34
CA PHE A 197 -7.25 -12.39 2.62
C PHE A 197 -5.97 -11.57 2.52
N LEU A 198 -5.82 -10.68 3.50
CA LEU A 198 -4.61 -9.91 3.72
C LEU A 198 -3.81 -10.53 4.86
N LEU A 199 -2.53 -10.76 4.64
CA LEU A 199 -1.57 -11.01 5.71
C LEU A 199 -0.89 -9.70 6.07
N VAL A 200 -1.05 -9.28 7.32
CA VAL A 200 -0.49 -8.02 7.83
C VAL A 200 0.62 -8.32 8.81
N ARG A 201 1.79 -7.71 8.60
CA ARG A 201 3.00 -7.97 9.38
C ARG A 201 3.63 -6.67 9.86
N PHE A 202 4.14 -6.67 11.08
CA PHE A 202 4.88 -5.54 11.64
C PHE A 202 6.05 -6.02 12.51
N PRO A 203 7.16 -5.25 12.56
CA PRO A 203 8.27 -5.56 13.44
C PRO A 203 7.84 -5.60 14.91
N TRP A 204 8.09 -6.73 15.58
CA TRP A 204 7.78 -6.88 16.99
C TRP A 204 8.68 -7.92 17.64
N GLN A 205 9.27 -7.58 18.78
CA GLN A 205 10.10 -8.47 19.56
C GLN A 205 9.50 -8.65 20.95
N GLU A 206 9.21 -9.91 21.31
CA GLU A 206 8.74 -10.27 22.65
C GLU A 206 9.79 -9.95 23.73
N ARG A 207 9.35 -9.82 24.98
CA ARG A 207 10.27 -9.61 26.11
C ARG A 207 10.90 -10.93 26.58
N GLY A 208 12.08 -10.83 27.19
CA GLY A 208 12.78 -11.97 27.82
C GLY A 208 13.34 -12.99 26.83
N LEU A 209 13.53 -14.23 27.29
CA LEU A 209 14.18 -15.31 26.52
C LEU A 209 13.46 -15.64 25.21
N ARG A 210 12.12 -15.58 25.20
CA ARG A 210 11.32 -15.78 23.98
C ARG A 210 11.66 -14.77 22.89
N GLY A 211 11.91 -13.52 23.27
CA GLY A 211 12.34 -12.47 22.34
C GLY A 211 13.72 -12.70 21.75
N VAL A 212 14.67 -13.20 22.57
CA VAL A 212 16.03 -13.54 22.11
C VAL A 212 15.98 -14.72 21.14
N LEU A 213 15.23 -15.77 21.48
CA LEU A 213 15.03 -16.93 20.60
C LEU A 213 14.36 -16.51 19.28
N GLY A 214 13.33 -15.66 19.33
CA GLY A 214 12.68 -15.12 18.15
C GLY A 214 13.62 -14.31 17.25
N LEU A 215 14.55 -13.55 17.83
CA LEU A 215 15.57 -12.81 17.09
C LEU A 215 16.57 -13.74 16.38
N VAL A 216 17.05 -14.77 17.08
CA VAL A 216 17.94 -15.78 16.50
C VAL A 216 17.23 -16.53 15.36
N ALA A 217 16.01 -16.97 15.60
CA ALA A 217 15.15 -17.62 14.61
C ALA A 217 14.97 -16.75 13.35
N ALA A 218 14.63 -15.47 13.52
CA ALA A 218 14.47 -14.54 12.40
C ALA A 218 15.78 -14.40 11.59
N LYS A 219 16.93 -14.29 12.27
CA LYS A 219 18.24 -14.16 11.62
C LYS A 219 18.65 -15.40 10.84
N LEU A 220 18.36 -16.60 11.38
CA LEU A 220 18.64 -17.87 10.71
C LEU A 220 17.75 -18.07 9.48
N ALA A 221 16.44 -17.82 9.62
CA ALA A 221 15.46 -18.09 8.56
C ALA A 221 15.47 -17.05 7.43
N ARG A 222 15.67 -15.76 7.76
CA ARG A 222 15.53 -14.63 6.80
C ARG A 222 16.80 -13.79 6.63
N GLY A 223 17.93 -14.25 7.18
CA GLY A 223 19.23 -13.61 7.05
C GLY A 223 19.53 -12.55 8.13
N TRP A 224 20.78 -12.07 8.14
CA TRP A 224 21.33 -11.32 9.29
C TRP A 224 20.63 -9.99 9.62
N ARG A 225 19.99 -9.37 8.62
CA ARG A 225 19.24 -8.11 8.75
C ARG A 225 17.78 -8.31 9.18
N ALA A 226 17.30 -9.56 9.23
CA ALA A 226 15.93 -9.86 9.60
C ALA A 226 15.66 -9.51 11.06
N ARG A 227 14.42 -9.11 11.31
CA ARG A 227 13.90 -8.83 12.65
C ARG A 227 12.71 -9.76 12.93
N PRO A 228 12.43 -10.04 14.22
CA PRO A 228 11.17 -10.62 14.64
C PRO A 228 9.99 -9.77 14.19
N GLU A 229 8.91 -10.44 13.79
CA GLU A 229 7.70 -9.81 13.29
C GLU A 229 6.50 -10.52 13.90
N LYS A 230 5.40 -9.78 14.05
CA LYS A 230 4.10 -10.33 14.43
C LYS A 230 3.15 -10.20 13.25
N GLU A 231 2.26 -11.19 13.12
CA GLU A 231 1.39 -11.33 11.96
C GLU A 231 -0.07 -11.63 12.35
N PHE A 232 -0.99 -11.03 11.61
CA PHE A 232 -2.43 -11.26 11.70
C PHE A 232 -3.05 -11.26 10.30
N VAL A 233 -4.22 -11.88 10.18
CA VAL A 233 -4.88 -12.12 8.89
C VAL A 233 -6.21 -11.38 8.90
N LEU A 234 -6.57 -10.76 7.78
CA LEU A 234 -7.84 -10.07 7.60
C LEU A 234 -8.58 -10.62 6.38
N PRO A 235 -9.87 -10.98 6.50
CA PRO A 235 -10.67 -11.36 5.33
C PRO A 235 -10.86 -10.16 4.40
N VAL A 236 -10.75 -10.35 3.09
CA VAL A 236 -10.97 -9.26 2.11
C VAL A 236 -12.46 -9.08 1.80
N ALA A 237 -13.18 -10.20 1.71
CA ALA A 237 -14.62 -10.21 1.53
C ALA A 237 -15.30 -9.45 2.67
N PHE A 238 -16.41 -8.81 2.35
CA PHE A 238 -17.23 -8.20 3.39
C PHE A 238 -17.99 -9.32 4.11
N PRO A 239 -17.86 -9.46 5.44
CA PRO A 239 -18.42 -10.59 6.16
C PRO A 239 -19.96 -10.56 6.10
N PRO A 240 -20.62 -11.72 5.98
CA PRO A 240 -22.06 -11.82 6.11
C PRO A 240 -22.52 -11.53 7.55
N GLN A 241 -23.82 -11.26 7.73
CA GLN A 241 -24.35 -10.80 9.02
C GLN A 241 -24.15 -11.82 10.16
N ASP A 242 -24.24 -13.12 9.88
CA ASP A 242 -23.98 -14.19 10.84
C ASP A 242 -22.54 -14.20 11.32
N GLU A 243 -21.57 -13.94 10.43
CA GLU A 243 -20.16 -13.80 10.82
C GLU A 243 -19.90 -12.50 11.61
N ILE A 244 -20.57 -11.40 11.23
CA ILE A 244 -20.52 -10.12 11.97
C ILE A 244 -20.95 -10.33 13.42
N ASP A 245 -22.09 -11.01 13.63
CA ASP A 245 -22.62 -11.28 14.96
C ASP A 245 -21.72 -12.26 15.74
N ALA A 246 -21.26 -13.33 15.09
CA ALA A 246 -20.41 -14.35 15.72
C ALA A 246 -19.04 -13.80 16.17
N ARG A 247 -18.46 -12.87 15.41
CA ARG A 247 -17.17 -12.23 15.73
C ARG A 247 -17.30 -10.99 16.60
N GLY A 248 -18.54 -10.56 16.91
CA GLY A 248 -18.80 -9.38 17.72
C GLY A 248 -18.36 -8.07 17.05
N TYR A 249 -18.43 -8.02 15.71
CA TYR A 249 -18.17 -6.78 14.98
C TYR A 249 -19.35 -5.82 15.14
N ALA A 250 -19.07 -4.51 15.11
CA ALA A 250 -20.09 -3.48 15.24
C ALA A 250 -19.95 -2.43 14.15
N HIS A 251 -21.07 -1.90 13.67
CA HIS A 251 -21.04 -0.72 12.80
C HIS A 251 -20.87 0.52 13.65
N GLU A 252 -19.80 1.28 13.40
CA GLU A 252 -19.50 2.50 14.14
C GLU A 252 -19.11 3.63 13.17
N GLU A 253 -19.30 4.85 13.62
CA GLU A 253 -18.97 6.04 12.87
C GLU A 253 -17.48 6.39 13.01
N VAL A 254 -16.81 6.57 11.88
CA VAL A 254 -15.41 6.97 11.79
C VAL A 254 -15.33 8.33 11.09
N THR A 255 -14.76 9.30 11.78
CA THR A 255 -14.50 10.63 11.21
C THR A 255 -13.27 10.57 10.31
N ILE A 256 -13.44 10.96 9.05
CA ILE A 256 -12.41 11.10 8.02
C ILE A 256 -12.38 12.56 7.59
N TRP A 257 -11.41 13.31 8.13
CA TRP A 257 -11.30 14.75 7.92
C TRP A 257 -12.53 15.52 8.42
N ARG A 258 -13.43 15.89 7.50
CA ARG A 258 -14.70 16.59 7.77
C ARG A 258 -15.92 15.71 7.53
N ASP A 259 -15.71 14.53 6.95
CA ASP A 259 -16.78 13.57 6.68
C ASP A 259 -16.82 12.52 7.80
N THR A 260 -17.98 11.93 7.99
CA THR A 260 -18.17 10.75 8.85
C THR A 260 -18.68 9.61 8.00
N VAL A 261 -18.12 8.41 8.19
CA VAL A 261 -18.53 7.18 7.51
C VAL A 261 -18.87 6.13 8.54
N THR A 262 -20.00 5.46 8.36
CA THR A 262 -20.28 4.23 9.09
C THR A 262 -19.48 3.08 8.48
N ALA A 263 -18.67 2.43 9.29
CA ALA A 263 -17.84 1.30 8.89
C ALA A 263 -17.91 0.18 9.91
N LEU A 264 -17.54 -1.03 9.50
CA LEU A 264 -17.52 -2.19 10.37
C LEU A 264 -16.23 -2.17 11.21
N ASN A 265 -16.37 -2.01 12.53
CA ASN A 265 -15.27 -2.12 13.48
C ASN A 265 -14.90 -3.60 13.69
N MET A 266 -13.68 -3.92 13.30
CA MET A 266 -13.02 -5.22 13.40
C MET A 266 -11.83 -5.18 14.38
N GLU A 267 -11.92 -4.37 15.44
CA GLU A 267 -10.89 -4.25 16.48
C GLU A 267 -10.49 -5.60 17.09
N THR A 268 -11.42 -6.56 17.17
CA THR A 268 -11.16 -7.90 17.72
C THR A 268 -10.10 -8.69 16.94
N GLU A 269 -9.84 -8.32 15.69
CA GLU A 269 -8.80 -8.93 14.84
C GLU A 269 -7.39 -8.35 15.13
N LEU A 270 -7.30 -7.26 15.92
CA LEU A 270 -6.04 -6.57 16.15
C LEU A 270 -5.23 -7.19 17.30
N PRO A 271 -3.95 -7.53 17.07
CA PRO A 271 -3.06 -7.87 18.17
C PRO A 271 -2.76 -6.61 18.99
N ARG A 272 -2.81 -6.74 20.33
CA ARG A 272 -2.55 -5.64 21.27
C ARG A 272 -1.21 -4.94 21.03
N GLU A 273 -0.21 -5.69 20.57
CA GLU A 273 1.14 -5.21 20.31
C GLU A 273 1.22 -4.21 19.15
N LEU A 274 0.23 -4.20 18.25
CA LEU A 274 0.19 -3.25 17.15
C LEU A 274 0.04 -1.81 17.67
N ALA A 275 -0.82 -1.59 18.67
CA ALA A 275 -0.98 -0.26 19.28
C ALA A 275 0.31 0.19 19.95
N LEU A 276 1.01 -0.72 20.64
CA LEU A 276 2.31 -0.46 21.26
C LEU A 276 3.39 -0.15 20.22
N TYR A 277 3.44 -0.91 19.13
CA TYR A 277 4.38 -0.70 18.04
C TYR A 277 4.19 0.68 17.39
N LEU A 278 2.94 1.05 17.12
CA LEU A 278 2.61 2.33 16.49
C LEU A 278 2.75 3.52 17.45
N GLY A 279 2.84 3.29 18.76
CA GLY A 279 2.82 4.35 19.77
C GLY A 279 1.46 5.01 19.94
N VAL A 280 0.37 4.28 19.65
CA VAL A 280 -1.00 4.76 19.84
C VAL A 280 -1.38 4.53 21.32
N SER A 281 -1.57 5.62 22.06
CA SER A 281 -1.96 5.56 23.48
C SER A 281 -3.46 5.33 23.69
N ASN A 282 -4.27 5.78 22.74
CA ASN A 282 -5.71 5.59 22.74
C ASN A 282 -6.08 4.17 22.28
N ARG A 283 -7.36 3.79 22.47
CA ARG A 283 -7.90 2.54 21.91
C ARG A 283 -7.73 2.55 20.39
N LEU A 284 -7.11 1.50 19.84
CA LEU A 284 -6.87 1.34 18.41
C LEU A 284 -7.92 0.40 17.82
N GLY A 285 -8.61 0.84 16.78
CA GLY A 285 -9.59 0.06 16.03
C GLY A 285 -9.15 -0.13 14.58
N LEU A 286 -9.70 -1.17 13.95
CA LEU A 286 -9.57 -1.45 12.53
C LEU A 286 -10.95 -1.40 11.92
N PHE A 287 -11.11 -0.64 10.86
CA PHE A 287 -12.41 -0.42 10.24
C PHE A 287 -12.40 -0.92 8.80
N ARG A 288 -13.41 -1.70 8.43
CA ARG A 288 -13.69 -2.15 7.07
C ARG A 288 -14.80 -1.30 6.47
N ILE A 289 -14.58 -0.74 5.29
CA ILE A 289 -15.59 0.08 4.61
C ILE A 289 -16.77 -0.80 4.21
N ASP A 290 -17.99 -0.34 4.51
CA ASP A 290 -19.22 -0.97 4.04
C ASP A 290 -19.44 -0.60 2.57
N PRO A 291 -19.46 -1.58 1.63
CA PRO A 291 -19.67 -1.31 0.21
C PRO A 291 -21.03 -0.66 -0.09
N ALA A 292 -22.02 -0.76 0.81
CA ALA A 292 -23.32 -0.11 0.67
C ALA A 292 -23.32 1.35 1.18
N ARG A 293 -22.30 1.79 1.93
CA ARG A 293 -22.23 3.12 2.57
C ARG A 293 -21.00 3.90 2.16
N LEU A 294 -20.78 3.99 0.85
CA LEU A 294 -19.69 4.77 0.26
C LEU A 294 -19.99 6.27 0.30
N ARG A 295 -18.95 7.10 0.29
CA ARG A 295 -19.07 8.57 0.25
C ARG A 295 -19.19 9.04 -1.19
N ASN A 296 -20.12 9.95 -1.45
CA ASN A 296 -20.22 10.59 -2.76
C ASN A 296 -19.11 11.62 -2.96
N VAL A 297 -18.54 11.64 -4.15
CA VAL A 297 -17.52 12.60 -4.58
C VAL A 297 -18.17 13.59 -5.55
N TYR A 298 -18.21 14.86 -5.16
CA TYR A 298 -18.84 15.92 -5.98
C TYR A 298 -17.83 16.93 -6.52
N ARG A 299 -16.99 17.48 -5.65
CA ARG A 299 -16.11 18.61 -5.97
C ARG A 299 -15.10 18.16 -7.03
N CYS A 300 -14.97 18.91 -8.13
CA CYS A 300 -14.13 18.61 -9.31
C CYS A 300 -14.33 17.23 -9.97
N ALA A 301 -15.23 16.39 -9.47
CA ALA A 301 -15.61 15.13 -10.09
C ALA A 301 -16.63 15.40 -11.21
N PRO A 302 -16.72 14.50 -12.22
CA PRO A 302 -17.76 14.61 -13.24
C PRO A 302 -19.14 14.49 -12.59
N ALA A 303 -20.14 15.18 -13.14
CA ALA A 303 -21.50 15.05 -12.67
C ALA A 303 -22.05 13.66 -13.02
N LYS A 304 -23.10 13.22 -12.30
CA LYS A 304 -23.73 11.91 -12.52
C LYS A 304 -24.15 11.69 -13.98
N HIS A 305 -24.63 12.73 -14.66
CA HIS A 305 -25.06 12.63 -16.06
C HIS A 305 -23.88 12.45 -17.03
N ASP A 306 -22.71 13.00 -16.71
CA ASP A 306 -21.49 12.88 -17.53
C ASP A 306 -20.79 11.53 -17.33
N ALA A 307 -20.79 11.05 -16.08
CA ALA A 307 -20.15 9.79 -15.71
C ALA A 307 -21.04 8.56 -15.92
N GLY A 308 -22.37 8.75 -16.00
CA GLY A 308 -23.37 7.66 -16.01
C GLY A 308 -23.63 7.05 -14.63
N TYR A 309 -22.83 7.39 -13.62
CA TYR A 309 -23.00 7.00 -12.22
C TYR A 309 -22.57 8.14 -11.29
N GLN A 310 -22.91 8.07 -10.01
CA GLN A 310 -22.42 9.03 -9.02
C GLN A 310 -21.02 8.61 -8.57
N PRO A 311 -19.95 9.41 -8.79
CA PRO A 311 -18.63 9.09 -8.27
C PRO A 311 -18.64 8.89 -6.76
N VAL A 312 -17.91 7.87 -6.29
CA VAL A 312 -17.89 7.44 -4.88
C VAL A 312 -16.48 7.14 -4.39
N ALA A 313 -16.26 7.20 -3.08
CA ALA A 313 -15.01 6.82 -2.44
C ALA A 313 -15.28 6.08 -1.12
N GLY A 314 -14.43 5.12 -0.78
CA GLY A 314 -14.36 4.50 0.54
C GLY A 314 -13.45 5.29 1.47
N PHE A 315 -12.39 4.64 1.97
CA PHE A 315 -11.39 5.26 2.84
C PHE A 315 -10.29 6.07 2.11
N GLN A 316 -10.41 6.29 0.80
CA GLN A 316 -9.62 7.29 0.09
C GLN A 316 -9.76 8.66 0.75
N ASP A 317 -8.80 9.57 0.58
CA ASP A 317 -8.96 10.91 1.15
C ASP A 317 -10.09 11.68 0.46
N ALA A 318 -10.14 11.60 -0.88
CA ALA A 318 -10.91 12.54 -1.68
C ALA A 318 -11.53 11.93 -2.94
N TYR A 319 -10.75 11.17 -3.71
CA TYR A 319 -11.15 10.59 -5.00
C TYR A 319 -10.72 9.12 -5.08
N PRO A 320 -11.35 8.32 -5.96
CA PRO A 320 -11.06 6.90 -6.15
C PRO A 320 -9.60 6.56 -6.41
N LEU A 321 -8.93 7.40 -7.22
CA LEU A 321 -7.65 7.08 -7.83
C LEU A 321 -6.72 8.28 -7.84
N HIS A 322 -5.42 8.02 -7.70
CA HIS A 322 -4.38 9.03 -7.80
C HIS A 322 -3.36 8.63 -8.88
N LEU A 323 -3.06 9.55 -9.80
CA LEU A 323 -2.07 9.41 -10.87
C LEU A 323 -0.84 10.28 -10.61
N LEU A 324 0.35 9.73 -10.84
CA LEU A 324 1.62 10.42 -10.71
C LEU A 324 2.48 10.19 -11.95
N ASN A 325 3.14 11.24 -12.43
CA ASN A 325 4.06 11.17 -13.54
C ASN A 325 5.51 11.21 -13.05
N LEU A 326 6.32 10.22 -13.46
CA LEU A 326 7.73 10.12 -13.08
C LEU A 326 8.56 11.28 -13.63
N SER A 327 8.26 11.84 -14.81
CA SER A 327 9.00 13.00 -15.32
C SER A 327 8.80 14.24 -14.43
N SER A 328 7.57 14.45 -13.94
CA SER A 328 7.27 15.45 -12.90
C SER A 328 8.01 15.18 -11.60
N VAL A 329 8.07 13.92 -11.16
CA VAL A 329 8.79 13.55 -9.92
C VAL A 329 10.28 13.85 -10.05
N ARG A 330 10.91 13.52 -11.18
CA ARG A 330 12.34 13.78 -11.44
C ARG A 330 12.65 15.28 -11.47
N ASP A 331 11.82 16.08 -12.14
CA ASP A 331 11.99 17.55 -12.15
C ASP A 331 11.82 18.15 -10.75
N PHE A 332 10.83 17.69 -9.98
CA PHE A 332 10.63 18.15 -8.61
C PHE A 332 11.77 17.70 -7.69
N ASP A 333 12.26 16.46 -7.85
CA ASP A 333 13.37 15.89 -7.09
C ASP A 333 14.63 16.76 -7.18
N ALA A 334 14.93 17.28 -8.37
CA ALA A 334 16.04 18.18 -8.63
C ALA A 334 15.93 19.56 -7.95
N LYS A 335 14.72 19.95 -7.50
CA LYS A 335 14.43 21.24 -6.83
C LYS A 335 14.34 21.12 -5.31
N ILE A 336 14.52 19.92 -4.76
CA ILE A 336 14.50 19.69 -3.31
C ILE A 336 15.89 19.97 -2.73
N ASP A 337 15.92 20.71 -1.62
CA ASP A 337 17.11 20.86 -0.80
C ASP A 337 17.44 19.51 -0.13
N LYS A 338 18.41 18.77 -0.67
CA LYS A 338 18.76 17.40 -0.24
C LYS A 338 19.56 17.38 1.06
N ASP A 339 19.33 16.35 1.86
CA ASP A 339 20.11 16.02 3.05
C ASP A 339 20.39 14.51 3.17
N GLU A 340 20.95 14.08 4.30
CA GLU A 340 21.27 12.67 4.52
C GLU A 340 20.02 11.77 4.53
N ALA A 341 18.87 12.29 4.97
CA ALA A 341 17.63 11.55 5.11
C ALA A 341 16.76 11.57 3.83
N LEU A 342 16.95 12.56 2.96
CA LEU A 342 16.28 12.66 1.67
C LEU A 342 17.30 12.97 0.56
N ARG A 343 18.12 11.97 0.22
CA ARG A 343 19.05 12.05 -0.91
C ARG A 343 18.34 12.01 -2.26
N VAL A 344 17.27 11.22 -2.33
CA VAL A 344 16.52 10.92 -3.53
C VAL A 344 15.04 10.85 -3.17
N LEU A 345 14.18 11.55 -3.92
CA LEU A 345 12.74 11.52 -3.70
C LEU A 345 12.15 10.24 -4.24
N ASP A 346 11.53 9.48 -3.35
CA ASP A 346 10.80 8.27 -3.69
C ASP A 346 9.36 8.59 -4.10
N PRO A 347 8.91 8.24 -5.32
CA PRO A 347 7.54 8.41 -5.79
C PRO A 347 6.49 7.77 -4.86
N ARG A 348 6.85 6.68 -4.14
CA ARG A 348 5.96 5.96 -3.21
C ARG A 348 5.49 6.86 -2.06
N ARG A 349 6.22 7.94 -1.74
CA ARG A 349 5.82 8.97 -0.76
C ARG A 349 4.51 9.67 -1.14
N PHE A 350 4.19 9.72 -2.44
CA PHE A 350 2.97 10.36 -2.94
C PHE A 350 1.75 9.44 -2.94
N ARG A 351 1.95 8.13 -2.74
CA ARG A 351 0.91 7.10 -2.65
C ARG A 351 -0.07 7.07 -3.83
N ALA A 352 0.47 7.21 -5.05
CA ALA A 352 -0.32 7.11 -6.28
C ALA A 352 -0.70 5.67 -6.58
N ASN A 353 -1.88 5.47 -7.17
CA ASN A 353 -2.33 4.17 -7.66
C ASN A 353 -1.77 3.88 -9.05
N ILE A 354 -1.71 4.91 -9.91
CA ILE A 354 -1.21 4.79 -11.27
C ILE A 354 0.02 5.67 -11.40
N ILE A 355 1.17 5.05 -11.67
CA ILE A 355 2.42 5.77 -11.92
C ILE A 355 2.77 5.59 -13.39
N ILE A 356 2.83 6.71 -14.11
CA ILE A 356 3.21 6.75 -15.52
C ILE A 356 4.64 7.26 -15.65
N ASP A 357 5.33 6.83 -16.69
CA ASP A 357 6.52 7.52 -17.19
C ASP A 357 6.07 8.34 -18.41
N GLY A 358 5.66 9.58 -18.14
CA GLY A 358 5.39 10.58 -19.18
C GLY A 358 6.70 10.97 -19.86
N GLY A 359 6.64 11.35 -21.14
CA GLY A 359 7.81 11.76 -21.90
C GLY A 359 8.52 13.01 -21.33
N ASP A 360 9.25 13.71 -22.18
CA ASP A 360 10.22 14.74 -21.74
C ASP A 360 9.62 16.03 -21.15
N THR A 361 8.30 16.11 -20.97
CA THR A 361 7.62 17.30 -20.43
C THR A 361 7.06 17.04 -19.02
N PRO A 362 7.75 17.51 -17.96
CA PRO A 362 7.22 17.50 -16.60
C PRO A 362 5.90 18.24 -16.48
N TYR A 363 5.02 17.73 -15.62
CA TYR A 363 3.71 18.30 -15.25
C TYR A 363 2.69 18.38 -16.39
N GLU A 364 2.93 17.71 -17.52
CA GLU A 364 1.97 17.69 -18.63
C GLU A 364 0.61 17.12 -18.21
N GLU A 365 0.61 16.18 -17.25
CA GLU A 365 -0.58 15.57 -16.68
C GLU A 365 -1.57 16.58 -16.06
N GLU A 366 -1.08 17.76 -15.67
CA GLU A 366 -1.91 18.82 -15.08
C GLU A 366 -2.79 19.55 -16.11
N THR A 367 -2.60 19.27 -17.40
CA THR A 367 -3.43 19.82 -18.47
C THR A 367 -4.55 18.89 -18.90
N TRP A 368 -4.58 17.63 -18.44
CA TRP A 368 -5.51 16.63 -18.93
C TRP A 368 -6.83 16.72 -18.18
N LYS A 369 -7.96 16.74 -18.89
CA LYS A 369 -9.31 16.65 -18.30
C LYS A 369 -9.92 15.27 -18.47
N LYS A 370 -9.55 14.57 -19.54
CA LYS A 370 -10.01 13.22 -19.83
C LYS A 370 -8.91 12.43 -20.52
N ILE A 371 -8.65 11.23 -20.02
CA ILE A 371 -7.63 10.32 -20.56
C ILE A 371 -8.22 8.95 -20.85
N ARG A 372 -7.59 8.25 -21.79
CA ARG A 372 -7.84 6.84 -22.09
C ARG A 372 -6.52 6.09 -21.99
N LEU A 373 -6.51 5.03 -21.19
CA LEU A 373 -5.40 4.09 -21.10
C LEU A 373 -5.62 3.04 -22.16
N ILE A 374 -4.71 2.96 -23.12
CA ILE A 374 -4.82 2.15 -24.34
C ILE A 374 -3.90 0.93 -24.18
N PRO A 375 -4.39 -0.30 -24.38
CA PRO A 375 -3.56 -1.49 -24.29
C PRO A 375 -2.41 -1.48 -25.29
N GLY A 376 -1.22 -1.84 -24.82
CA GLY A 376 -0.06 -2.11 -25.65
C GLY A 376 0.06 -3.61 -25.99
N PRO A 377 1.10 -3.99 -26.75
CA PRO A 377 1.39 -5.40 -27.02
C PRO A 377 1.56 -6.19 -25.72
N GLY A 378 0.81 -7.28 -25.57
CA GLY A 378 0.86 -8.15 -24.39
C GLY A 378 -0.14 -7.80 -23.28
N ASN A 379 -0.82 -6.65 -23.37
CA ASN A 379 -1.97 -6.38 -22.51
C ASN A 379 -3.18 -7.21 -22.97
N LYS A 380 -3.98 -7.66 -22.00
CA LYS A 380 -5.09 -8.60 -22.23
C LYS A 380 -6.44 -7.90 -22.24
N HIS A 381 -6.51 -6.73 -21.63
CA HIS A 381 -7.76 -6.00 -21.42
C HIS A 381 -7.92 -4.81 -22.37
N GLU A 382 -9.17 -4.41 -22.55
CA GLU A 382 -9.55 -3.26 -23.38
C GLU A 382 -9.12 -1.92 -22.76
N SER A 383 -9.34 -0.83 -23.49
CA SER A 383 -9.01 0.50 -23.02
C SER A 383 -9.91 0.97 -21.88
N SER A 384 -9.33 1.61 -20.87
CA SER A 384 -10.06 2.21 -19.75
C SER A 384 -10.03 3.74 -19.83
N THR A 385 -11.15 4.40 -19.53
CA THR A 385 -11.27 5.87 -19.62
C THR A 385 -11.40 6.49 -18.23
N PHE A 386 -10.80 7.66 -18.03
CA PHE A 386 -10.81 8.35 -16.74
C PHE A 386 -11.06 9.84 -16.94
N HIS A 387 -11.87 10.41 -16.06
CA HIS A 387 -11.94 11.84 -15.85
C HIS A 387 -10.81 12.26 -14.90
N VAL A 388 -10.02 13.23 -15.32
CA VAL A 388 -9.00 13.86 -14.49
C VAL A 388 -9.68 14.98 -13.71
N SER A 389 -9.82 14.80 -12.41
CA SER A 389 -10.72 15.62 -11.59
C SER A 389 -10.02 16.93 -11.20
N CYS A 390 -8.92 16.85 -10.49
CA CYS A 390 -8.15 18.02 -10.06
C CYS A 390 -6.68 17.67 -9.78
N ARG A 391 -5.85 18.70 -9.60
CA ARG A 391 -4.51 18.53 -9.03
C ARG A 391 -4.61 17.97 -7.62
N THR A 392 -3.65 17.13 -7.24
CA THR A 392 -3.59 16.55 -5.90
C THR A 392 -2.84 17.48 -4.96
N VAL A 393 -3.60 18.23 -4.15
CA VAL A 393 -3.05 19.04 -3.07
C VAL A 393 -2.34 18.16 -2.04
N ARG A 394 -1.08 18.45 -1.75
CA ARG A 394 -0.26 17.63 -0.85
C ARG A 394 -0.29 18.17 0.57
N CYS A 395 -0.43 17.26 1.51
CA CYS A 395 -0.20 17.51 2.93
C CYS A 395 1.22 17.06 3.33
N LYS A 396 1.54 17.05 4.63
CA LYS A 396 2.84 16.60 5.19
C LYS A 396 3.07 15.07 5.14
N LEU A 397 2.17 14.30 4.52
CA LEU A 397 2.33 12.84 4.44
C LEU A 397 3.60 12.41 3.67
N PRO A 398 3.97 13.02 2.52
CA PRO A 398 5.17 12.65 1.76
C PRO A 398 6.49 12.79 2.52
N ASN A 399 6.50 13.49 3.66
CA ASN A 399 7.66 13.59 4.53
C ASN A 399 8.04 12.24 5.16
N VAL A 400 7.11 11.28 5.21
CA VAL A 400 7.35 9.96 5.77
C VAL A 400 8.02 9.07 4.73
N ASP A 401 9.15 8.49 5.12
CA ASP A 401 9.86 7.49 4.34
C ASP A 401 9.06 6.17 4.31
N PRO A 402 8.76 5.62 3.12
CA PRO A 402 7.92 4.45 2.99
C PRO A 402 8.59 3.14 3.43
N ASP A 403 9.92 3.09 3.56
CA ASP A 403 10.64 1.87 3.91
C ASP A 403 10.92 1.78 5.42
N ASN A 404 11.22 2.91 6.06
CA ASN A 404 11.62 2.93 7.48
C ASN A 404 10.68 3.74 8.40
N GLY A 405 9.72 4.47 7.85
CA GLY A 405 8.78 5.29 8.63
C GLY A 405 9.40 6.54 9.26
N TYR A 406 10.65 6.89 8.94
CA TYR A 406 11.25 8.15 9.38
C TYR A 406 10.49 9.31 8.74
N ARG A 407 10.03 10.24 9.59
CA ARG A 407 9.36 11.46 9.14
C ARG A 407 10.35 12.60 9.10
N HIS A 408 10.72 13.00 7.90
CA HIS A 408 11.56 14.17 7.71
C HIS A 408 10.83 15.44 8.22
N PRO A 409 11.48 16.31 9.01
CA PRO A 409 10.80 17.40 9.70
C PRO A 409 10.18 18.45 8.76
N VAL A 410 10.80 18.69 7.60
CA VAL A 410 10.40 19.77 6.68
C VAL A 410 10.16 19.31 5.23
N GLU A 411 11.06 18.53 4.63
CA GLU A 411 10.92 18.01 3.27
C GLU A 411 10.08 16.73 3.13
N PRO A 412 9.43 16.53 1.94
CA PRO A 412 9.39 17.44 0.79
C PRO A 412 8.27 18.50 0.87
N ASP A 413 7.53 18.61 1.99
CA ASP A 413 6.43 19.58 2.16
C ASP A 413 6.87 21.04 1.95
N ARG A 414 8.06 21.43 2.43
CA ARG A 414 8.58 22.77 2.21
C ARG A 414 8.85 23.04 0.73
N SER A 415 9.62 22.19 0.04
CA SER A 415 9.86 22.36 -1.40
C SER A 415 8.59 22.28 -2.23
N LEU A 416 7.62 21.42 -1.85
CA LEU A 416 6.30 21.36 -2.50
C LEU A 416 5.57 22.70 -2.42
N ARG A 417 5.52 23.33 -1.24
CA ARG A 417 4.86 24.65 -1.12
C ARG A 417 5.62 25.74 -1.87
N LYS A 418 6.95 25.73 -1.81
CA LYS A 418 7.79 26.74 -2.47
C LYS A 418 7.75 26.67 -3.99
N HIS A 419 7.75 25.46 -4.56
CA HIS A 419 7.93 25.26 -6.00
C HIS A 419 6.66 24.78 -6.71
N ARG A 420 5.67 24.28 -5.98
CA ARG A 420 4.46 23.65 -6.53
C ARG A 420 3.16 24.26 -6.02
N GLU A 421 3.17 25.50 -5.51
CA GLU A 421 1.95 26.28 -5.31
C GLU A 421 1.41 26.78 -6.66
N VAL A 422 0.77 25.87 -7.41
CA VAL A 422 0.34 26.10 -8.80
C VAL A 422 -1.18 26.15 -8.98
N ASP A 423 -1.95 25.88 -7.93
CA ASP A 423 -3.41 25.80 -8.01
C ASP A 423 -4.07 26.96 -7.24
N GLU A 424 -4.79 27.81 -7.96
CA GLU A 424 -5.46 29.00 -7.43
C GLU A 424 -6.49 28.68 -6.34
N GLY A 425 -7.10 27.48 -6.41
CA GLY A 425 -8.07 26.99 -5.43
C GLY A 425 -7.44 26.44 -4.15
N ALA A 426 -6.12 26.28 -4.13
CA ALA A 426 -5.34 25.73 -3.02
C ALA A 426 -4.13 26.60 -2.68
N LYS A 427 -4.33 27.91 -2.54
CA LYS A 427 -3.27 28.85 -2.11
C LYS A 427 -2.49 28.33 -0.89
N LEU A 428 -1.18 28.58 -0.89
CA LEU A 428 -0.18 28.16 0.10
C LEU A 428 0.06 26.65 0.19
N MET A 429 -0.49 25.86 -0.73
CA MET A 429 -0.34 24.40 -0.74
C MET A 429 0.35 23.93 -2.02
N GLY A 430 1.29 22.99 -1.88
CA GLY A 430 1.94 22.35 -3.02
C GLY A 430 1.06 21.29 -3.66
N CYS A 431 1.09 21.20 -5.00
CA CYS A 431 0.38 20.18 -5.77
C CYS A 431 1.35 19.19 -6.42
N MET A 432 1.02 17.90 -6.39
CA MET A 432 1.79 16.86 -7.08
C MET A 432 0.91 15.66 -7.41
N GLY A 433 0.82 15.34 -8.71
CA GLY A 433 -0.05 14.30 -9.24
C GLY A 433 -1.50 14.78 -9.45
N MET A 434 -2.33 13.91 -10.01
CA MET A 434 -3.71 14.20 -10.41
C MET A 434 -4.69 13.20 -9.80
N GLN A 435 -5.83 13.69 -9.35
CA GLN A 435 -6.94 12.86 -8.88
C GLN A 435 -7.79 12.39 -10.05
N LEU A 436 -8.13 11.11 -10.08
CA LEU A 436 -8.89 10.50 -11.17
C LEU A 436 -10.22 9.91 -10.68
N THR A 437 -11.21 9.97 -11.57
CA THR A 437 -12.49 9.28 -11.44
C THR A 437 -12.66 8.35 -12.66
N PRO A 438 -12.93 7.05 -12.47
CA PRO A 438 -13.10 6.15 -13.60
C PRO A 438 -14.38 6.46 -14.38
N LEU A 439 -14.34 6.26 -15.70
CA LEU A 439 -15.48 6.37 -16.59
C LEU A 439 -15.68 5.03 -17.29
N PHE A 440 -16.90 4.49 -17.20
CA PHE A 440 -17.23 3.18 -17.75
C PHE A 440 -17.95 3.31 -19.10
N SER A 441 -17.80 2.29 -19.95
CA SER A 441 -18.43 2.28 -21.28
C SER A 441 -19.94 2.01 -21.20
N LYS A 442 -20.37 1.26 -20.18
CA LYS A 442 -21.75 0.96 -19.84
C LYS A 442 -21.98 1.27 -18.37
N THR A 443 -23.20 1.67 -18.05
CA THR A 443 -23.59 2.11 -16.70
C THR A 443 -25.03 1.69 -16.35
N ASP A 444 -25.56 0.68 -17.05
CA ASP A 444 -26.96 0.26 -16.91
C ASP A 444 -27.19 -0.54 -15.62
N SER A 445 -26.17 -1.27 -15.18
CA SER A 445 -26.17 -2.05 -13.95
C SER A 445 -24.86 -1.89 -13.15
N PRO A 446 -24.82 -2.24 -11.85
CA PRO A 446 -23.60 -2.23 -11.06
C PRO A 446 -22.49 -3.15 -11.62
N GLU A 447 -22.87 -4.23 -12.32
CA GLU A 447 -21.94 -5.18 -12.94
C GLU A 447 -21.23 -4.58 -14.17
N ASP A 448 -21.82 -3.56 -14.79
CA ASP A 448 -21.22 -2.83 -15.92
C ASP A 448 -20.12 -1.84 -15.47
N LEU A 449 -20.07 -1.52 -14.17
CA LEU A 449 -19.16 -0.53 -13.61
C LEU A 449 -17.78 -1.14 -13.31
N GLU A 450 -17.22 -1.84 -14.29
CA GLU A 450 -15.86 -2.36 -14.21
C GLU A 450 -15.05 -2.11 -15.47
N SER A 451 -13.75 -1.91 -15.27
CA SER A 451 -12.77 -1.87 -16.35
C SER A 451 -11.43 -2.41 -15.83
N TRP A 452 -10.37 -2.37 -16.64
CA TRP A 452 -9.08 -2.92 -16.26
C TRP A 452 -7.93 -1.98 -16.60
N VAL A 453 -6.92 -1.98 -15.74
CA VAL A 453 -5.65 -1.30 -15.99
C VAL A 453 -4.50 -2.27 -15.83
N GLU A 454 -3.51 -2.13 -16.72
CA GLU A 454 -2.33 -2.97 -16.76
C GLU A 454 -1.07 -2.12 -16.94
N VAL A 455 0.03 -2.55 -16.33
CA VAL A 455 1.35 -1.99 -16.62
C VAL A 455 1.64 -2.11 -18.12
N GLY A 456 2.21 -1.06 -18.71
CA GLY A 456 2.52 -0.98 -20.14
C GLY A 456 1.45 -0.29 -21.00
N MET A 457 0.23 -0.09 -20.49
CA MET A 457 -0.80 0.67 -21.20
C MET A 457 -0.33 2.11 -21.48
N SER A 458 -0.59 2.60 -22.69
CA SER A 458 -0.24 3.94 -23.15
C SER A 458 -1.29 4.97 -22.75
N VAL A 459 -0.87 6.20 -22.44
CA VAL A 459 -1.80 7.30 -22.12
C VAL A 459 -2.19 8.07 -23.38
N GLY A 460 -3.45 7.97 -23.77
CA GLY A 460 -4.09 8.82 -24.77
C GLY A 460 -4.87 9.95 -24.10
N VAL A 461 -4.56 11.20 -24.42
CA VAL A 461 -5.29 12.37 -23.90
C VAL A 461 -6.46 12.69 -24.81
N LEU A 462 -7.67 12.66 -24.26
CA LEU A 462 -8.90 12.92 -25.00
C LEU A 462 -9.32 14.39 -24.91
N GLU A 463 -9.05 15.03 -23.77
CA GLU A 463 -9.44 16.41 -23.51
C GLU A 463 -8.37 17.09 -22.65
N ARG A 464 -8.08 18.36 -22.97
CA ARG A 464 -7.19 19.22 -22.18
C ARG A 464 -7.92 20.45 -21.68
N GLY A 465 -7.46 21.00 -20.56
CA GLY A 465 -8.03 22.18 -19.96
C GLY A 465 -7.33 22.60 -18.68
N HIS A 466 -7.90 23.61 -18.03
CA HIS A 466 -7.41 24.13 -16.76
C HIS A 466 -8.10 23.42 -15.58
N HIS A 467 -7.36 23.25 -14.48
CA HIS A 467 -7.91 22.79 -13.20
C HIS A 467 -7.86 23.91 -12.17
N VAL A 468 -8.93 23.97 -11.38
CA VAL A 468 -8.99 24.77 -10.15
C VAL A 468 -9.51 23.84 -9.06
N TYR A 469 -8.72 23.67 -8.01
CA TYR A 469 -9.07 22.81 -6.89
C TYR A 469 -10.22 23.42 -6.08
N ILE A 470 -11.30 22.66 -5.94
CA ILE A 470 -12.39 23.04 -5.04
C ILE A 470 -12.17 22.29 -3.73
N ARG A 471 -11.84 23.04 -2.66
CA ARG A 471 -11.59 22.46 -1.33
C ARG A 471 -12.72 21.53 -0.94
N GLN A 472 -12.37 20.35 -0.41
CA GLN A 472 -13.29 19.35 0.17
C GLN A 472 -13.70 19.65 1.62
#